data_AF-A0A2R4ZP52-F1
#
_entry.id   AF-A0A2R4ZP52-F1
#
_cell.length_a   1.000
_cell.length_b   1.000
_cell.length_c   1.000
_cell.angle_alpha   90.00
_cell.angle_beta   90.00
_cell.angle_gamma   90.00
#
_symmetry.space_group_name_H-M   'P 1'
#
loop_
_entity.id
_entity.type
_entity.pdbx_description
1 polymer ?
#
loop_
_entity_poly.entity_id
_entity_poly.type
_entity_poly.pdbx_seq_one_letter_code
_entity_poly.pdbx_strand_id
1 'polypeptide(L)'
;MDIATKDGIAIKNVALTPEDWVDYYEYVNLLFYESVRGLLKGLYSTAQDSYRRARGKFDGKGFQDKTYYALGYYEAYKLGLALYTAKALSIASDVELFTLTINSISPLATLYDSNMAGVGDLNIETASIIAIALYSDLPYRLQPSIAIGGAGAGVTGIAIGYIISALIAIGIVWGVIRWLRRL
;
A
#
# COMPACT_ATOMS: atom_id res chain seq x y z
N MET A 1 -12.17 35.01 -9.06
CA MET A 1 -13.03 33.82 -9.27
C MET A 1 -14.37 34.35 -9.74
N ASP A 2 -14.59 34.38 -11.05
CA ASP A 2 -15.82 34.91 -11.62
C ASP A 2 -16.83 33.78 -11.76
N ILE A 3 -17.94 33.92 -11.03
CA ILE A 3 -19.06 32.98 -11.07
C ILE A 3 -20.04 33.55 -12.08
N ALA A 4 -20.07 32.98 -13.29
CA ALA A 4 -21.19 33.20 -14.20
C ALA A 4 -22.35 32.30 -13.75
N THR A 5 -23.32 32.88 -13.03
CA THR A 5 -24.59 32.21 -12.74
C THR A 5 -25.55 32.40 -13.90
N LYS A 6 -25.91 31.30 -14.57
CA LYS A 6 -27.11 31.22 -15.39
C LYS A 6 -27.98 30.08 -14.82
N ASP A 7 -29.24 30.38 -14.53
CA ASP A 7 -30.26 29.43 -14.08
C ASP A 7 -29.95 28.65 -12.79
N GLY A 8 -29.27 29.28 -11.81
CA GLY A 8 -28.99 28.67 -10.51
C GLY A 8 -27.92 27.58 -10.52
N ILE A 9 -27.28 27.31 -11.67
CA ILE A 9 -26.16 26.39 -11.80
C ILE A 9 -24.86 27.17 -11.67
N ALA A 10 -24.09 26.89 -10.61
CA ALA A 10 -22.74 27.41 -10.45
C ALA A 10 -21.75 26.50 -11.20
N ILE A 11 -21.29 26.94 -12.38
CA ILE A 11 -20.21 26.28 -13.09
C ILE A 11 -18.89 26.75 -12.47
N LYS A 12 -18.24 25.88 -11.69
CA LYS A 12 -16.91 26.12 -11.16
C LYS A 12 -15.88 25.61 -12.16
N ASN A 13 -15.12 26.51 -12.77
CA ASN A 13 -13.97 26.14 -13.58
C ASN A 13 -12.79 25.83 -12.65
N VAL A 14 -12.21 24.64 -12.79
CA VAL A 14 -10.95 24.28 -12.13
C VAL A 14 -9.83 24.80 -13.03
N ALA A 15 -9.12 25.83 -12.57
CA ALA A 15 -7.90 26.28 -13.22
C ALA A 15 -6.75 25.36 -12.81
N LEU A 16 -6.03 24.81 -13.79
CA LEU A 16 -4.73 24.18 -13.56
C LEU A 16 -3.76 25.28 -13.16
N THR A 17 -3.41 25.35 -11.87
CA THR A 17 -2.36 26.24 -11.39
C THR A 17 -1.00 25.61 -11.71
N PRO A 18 -0.01 26.39 -12.17
CA PRO A 18 1.36 25.92 -12.37
C PRO A 18 2.10 25.68 -11.04
N GLU A 19 1.49 26.02 -9.91
CA GLU A 19 2.03 25.80 -8.58
C GLU A 19 1.92 24.32 -8.19
N ASP A 20 3.09 23.70 -7.98
CA ASP A 20 3.19 22.40 -7.36
C ASP A 20 2.48 22.43 -6.00
N TRP A 21 1.64 21.43 -5.73
CA TRP A 21 1.02 21.25 -4.42
C TRP A 21 2.12 20.90 -3.41
N VAL A 22 2.67 21.92 -2.76
CA VAL A 22 3.83 21.80 -1.85
C VAL A 22 3.53 20.85 -0.70
N ASP A 23 2.26 20.68 -0.31
CA ASP A 23 1.81 19.86 0.81
C ASP A 23 1.20 18.51 0.39
N TYR A 24 1.35 18.06 -0.86
CA TYR A 24 0.69 16.83 -1.33
C TYR A 24 1.00 15.62 -0.45
N TYR A 25 2.21 15.58 0.14
CA TYR A 25 2.67 14.51 1.02
C TYR A 25 1.94 14.46 2.37
N GLU A 26 1.15 15.48 2.70
CA GLU A 26 0.28 15.47 3.87
C GLU A 26 -0.99 14.63 3.64
N TYR A 27 -1.29 14.27 2.39
CA TYR A 27 -2.44 13.48 2.00
C TYR A 27 -2.03 12.07 1.58
N VAL A 28 -2.59 11.06 2.26
CA VAL A 28 -2.19 9.66 2.08
C VAL A 28 -2.62 9.10 0.73
N ASN A 29 -3.80 9.50 0.22
CA ASN A 29 -4.28 9.08 -1.09
C ASN A 29 -3.31 9.49 -2.21
N LEU A 30 -2.75 10.71 -2.15
CA LEU A 30 -1.79 11.20 -3.14
C LEU A 30 -0.48 10.42 -3.10
N LEU A 31 0.00 10.05 -1.91
CA LEU A 31 1.17 9.19 -1.75
C LEU A 31 0.93 7.77 -2.29
N PHE A 32 -0.26 7.20 -2.11
CA PHE A 32 -0.60 5.91 -2.73
C PHE A 32 -0.69 6.01 -4.25
N TYR A 33 -1.26 7.09 -4.80
CA TYR A 33 -1.26 7.32 -6.25
C TYR A 33 0.16 7.49 -6.80
N GLU A 34 1.03 8.20 -6.09
CA GLU A 34 2.45 8.31 -6.45
C GLU A 34 3.12 6.93 -6.45
N SER A 35 2.83 6.09 -5.45
CA SER A 35 3.37 4.74 -5.35
C SER A 35 2.95 3.87 -6.55
N VAL A 36 1.66 3.82 -6.86
CA VAL A 36 1.12 3.08 -8.02
C VAL A 36 1.68 3.63 -9.33
N ARG A 37 1.78 4.95 -9.48
CA ARG A 37 2.41 5.60 -10.65
C ARG A 37 3.88 5.21 -10.77
N GLY A 38 4.59 5.12 -9.66
CA GLY A 38 5.98 4.65 -9.61
C GLY A 38 6.11 3.23 -10.15
N LEU A 39 5.25 2.31 -9.71
CA LEU A 39 5.20 0.94 -10.23
C LEU A 39 4.96 0.89 -11.74
N LEU A 40 3.97 1.64 -12.23
CA LEU A 40 3.64 1.72 -13.66
C LEU A 40 4.78 2.26 -14.52
N LYS A 41 5.68 3.07 -13.94
CA LYS A 41 6.84 3.64 -14.62
C LYS A 41 8.13 2.84 -14.40
N GLY A 42 8.09 1.72 -13.68
CA GLY A 42 9.29 0.96 -13.31
C GLY A 42 10.17 1.66 -12.25
N LEU A 43 9.65 2.69 -11.58
CA LEU A 43 10.36 3.46 -10.54
C LEU A 43 10.13 2.83 -9.16
N TYR A 44 10.68 1.64 -8.94
CA TYR A 44 10.41 0.84 -7.73
C TYR A 44 10.83 1.51 -6.42
N SER A 45 11.98 2.18 -6.40
CA SER A 45 12.47 2.89 -5.20
C SER A 45 11.51 4.02 -4.81
N THR A 46 11.09 4.83 -5.78
CA THR A 46 10.07 5.87 -5.60
C THR A 46 8.76 5.27 -5.13
N ALA A 47 8.31 4.17 -5.75
CA ALA A 47 7.07 3.52 -5.38
C ALA A 47 7.08 3.06 -3.90
N GLN A 48 8.18 2.44 -3.47
CA GLN A 48 8.35 2.01 -2.09
C GLN A 48 8.48 3.19 -1.11
N ASP A 49 9.16 4.27 -1.49
CA ASP A 49 9.30 5.46 -0.63
C ASP A 49 7.94 6.12 -0.37
N SER A 50 7.17 6.39 -1.43
CA SER A 50 5.82 6.96 -1.29
C SER A 50 4.90 6.06 -0.47
N TYR A 51 4.99 4.73 -0.66
CA TYR A 51 4.24 3.77 0.15
C TYR A 51 4.64 3.85 1.63
N ARG A 52 5.94 3.87 1.95
CA ARG A 52 6.43 3.96 3.35
C ARG A 52 5.96 5.26 4.02
N ARG A 53 6.00 6.38 3.30
CA ARG A 53 5.51 7.68 3.80
C ARG A 53 4.01 7.64 4.08
N ALA A 54 3.22 7.03 3.20
CA ALA A 54 1.79 6.83 3.41
C ALA A 54 1.53 5.90 4.61
N ARG A 55 2.20 4.74 4.63
CA ARG A 55 2.10 3.72 5.68
C ARG A 55 2.48 4.25 7.06
N GLY A 56 3.42 5.18 7.13
CA GLY A 56 3.84 5.84 8.36
C GLY A 56 2.77 6.73 9.00
N LYS A 57 1.68 7.05 8.29
CA LYS A 57 0.53 7.78 8.82
C LYS A 57 -0.59 6.87 9.35
N PHE A 58 -0.40 5.55 9.26
CA PHE A 58 -1.37 4.58 9.77
C PHE A 58 -1.16 4.33 11.26
N ASP A 59 -2.18 4.56 12.07
CA ASP A 59 -2.13 4.49 13.54
C ASP A 59 -2.64 3.16 14.14
N GLY A 60 -2.90 2.16 13.29
CA GLY A 60 -3.50 0.90 13.68
C GLY A 60 -5.01 0.82 13.41
N LYS A 61 -5.66 1.96 13.18
CA LYS A 61 -7.11 2.05 12.90
C LYS A 61 -7.36 2.62 11.51
N GLY A 62 -6.62 3.66 11.15
CA GLY A 62 -6.74 4.35 9.88
C GLY A 62 -5.58 5.28 9.63
N PHE A 63 -5.72 6.15 8.62
CA PHE A 63 -4.68 7.09 8.22
C PHE A 63 -4.91 8.48 8.82
N GLN A 64 -4.01 8.92 9.69
CA GLN A 64 -4.00 10.26 10.29
C GLN A 64 -3.29 11.25 9.36
N ASP A 65 -3.94 11.55 8.25
CA ASP A 65 -3.47 12.52 7.27
C ASP A 65 -4.17 13.87 7.45
N LYS A 66 -3.86 14.85 6.57
CA LYS A 66 -4.42 16.21 6.72
C LYS A 66 -5.95 16.23 6.80
N THR A 67 -6.61 15.37 6.02
CA THR A 67 -8.08 15.26 6.01
C THR A 67 -8.60 14.72 7.33
N TYR A 68 -7.95 13.72 7.93
CA TYR A 68 -8.31 13.22 9.26
C TYR A 68 -8.29 14.34 10.32
N TYR A 69 -7.24 15.14 10.35
CA TYR A 69 -7.14 16.25 11.32
C TYR A 69 -8.19 17.35 11.09
N ALA A 70 -8.67 17.51 9.85
CA ALA A 70 -9.72 18.45 9.52
C ALA A 70 -11.14 17.93 9.88
N LEU A 71 -11.41 16.64 9.68
CA LEU A 71 -12.74 16.05 9.85
C LEU A 71 -12.98 15.36 11.20
N GLY A 72 -11.92 14.88 11.85
CA GLY A 72 -12.01 14.02 13.04
C GLY A 72 -12.40 12.57 12.77
N TYR A 73 -12.51 12.18 11.50
CA TYR A 73 -12.87 10.82 11.06
C TYR A 73 -11.85 10.28 10.07
N TYR A 74 -11.70 8.97 10.05
CA TYR A 74 -10.94 8.29 9.01
C TYR A 74 -11.80 8.09 7.76
N GLU A 75 -11.16 8.08 6.59
CA GLU A 75 -11.83 7.78 5.32
C GLU A 75 -11.55 6.32 4.91
N ALA A 76 -12.60 5.51 4.75
CA ALA A 76 -12.47 4.07 4.50
C ALA A 76 -11.78 3.76 3.16
N TYR A 77 -12.00 4.59 2.13
CA TYR A 77 -11.39 4.39 0.81
C TYR A 77 -9.85 4.39 0.87
N LYS A 78 -9.24 5.09 1.85
CA LYS A 78 -7.78 5.12 2.04
C LYS A 78 -7.23 3.76 2.48
N LEU A 79 -8.00 2.96 3.24
CA LEU A 79 -7.65 1.56 3.51
C LEU A 79 -7.70 0.71 2.24
N GLY A 80 -8.71 0.95 1.38
CA GLY A 80 -8.80 0.29 0.07
C GLY A 80 -7.57 0.60 -0.80
N LEU A 81 -7.16 1.86 -0.87
CA LEU A 81 -5.93 2.27 -1.58
C LEU A 81 -4.67 1.66 -0.96
N ALA A 82 -4.61 1.57 0.37
CA ALA A 82 -3.48 0.97 1.07
C ALA A 82 -3.36 -0.53 0.77
N LEU A 83 -4.47 -1.26 0.84
CA LEU A 83 -4.54 -2.68 0.50
C LEU A 83 -4.17 -2.91 -0.98
N TYR A 84 -4.74 -2.10 -1.88
CA TYR A 84 -4.40 -2.14 -3.30
C TYR A 84 -2.89 -1.99 -3.52
N THR A 85 -2.30 -0.95 -2.95
CA THR A 85 -0.87 -0.65 -3.12
C THR A 85 0.02 -1.70 -2.43
N ALA A 86 -0.38 -2.21 -1.26
CA ALA A 86 0.32 -3.29 -0.57
C ALA A 86 0.35 -4.58 -1.40
N LYS A 87 -0.77 -4.95 -2.03
CA LYS A 87 -0.84 -6.07 -2.97
C LYS A 87 0.07 -5.84 -4.18
N ALA A 88 0.03 -4.63 -4.76
CA ALA A 88 0.88 -4.27 -5.90
C ALA A 88 2.39 -4.35 -5.59
N LEU A 89 2.78 -4.02 -4.36
CA LEU A 89 4.16 -4.13 -3.86
C LEU A 89 4.51 -5.50 -3.24
N SER A 90 3.57 -6.45 -3.17
CA SER A 90 3.74 -7.76 -2.52
C SER A 90 4.13 -7.70 -1.03
N ILE A 91 3.57 -6.74 -0.29
CA ILE A 91 3.85 -6.57 1.15
C ILE A 91 2.81 -7.37 1.95
N ALA A 92 3.06 -8.68 2.11
CA ALA A 92 2.09 -9.63 2.68
C ALA A 92 1.54 -9.22 4.06
N SER A 93 2.41 -8.70 4.95
CA SER A 93 2.01 -8.26 6.29
C SER A 93 0.98 -7.14 6.27
N ASP A 94 1.16 -6.18 5.35
CA ASP A 94 0.24 -5.04 5.23
C ASP A 94 -1.04 -5.44 4.47
N VAL A 95 -0.98 -6.42 3.57
CA VAL A 95 -2.18 -7.01 2.94
C VAL A 95 -3.11 -7.61 3.99
N GLU A 96 -2.56 -8.42 4.91
CA GLU A 96 -3.32 -9.02 6.01
C GLU A 96 -3.88 -7.93 6.94
N LEU A 97 -3.03 -7.01 7.38
CA LEU A 97 -3.40 -5.91 8.27
C LEU A 97 -4.56 -5.08 7.72
N PHE A 98 -4.46 -4.60 6.47
CA PHE A 98 -5.50 -3.74 5.90
C PHE A 98 -6.79 -4.51 5.60
N THR A 99 -6.69 -5.79 5.23
CA THR A 99 -7.88 -6.65 5.08
C THR A 99 -8.65 -6.77 6.41
N LEU A 100 -7.94 -7.07 7.50
CA LEU A 100 -8.54 -7.15 8.84
C LEU A 100 -9.11 -5.81 9.28
N THR A 101 -8.40 -4.71 9.03
CA THR A 101 -8.84 -3.36 9.40
C THR A 101 -10.14 -3.00 8.68
N ILE A 102 -10.22 -3.22 7.36
CA ILE A 102 -11.45 -2.97 6.58
C ILE A 102 -12.62 -3.79 7.12
N ASN A 103 -12.41 -5.08 7.40
CA ASN A 103 -13.45 -5.98 7.89
C ASN A 103 -13.92 -5.66 9.32
N SER A 104 -13.18 -4.85 10.07
CA SER A 104 -13.56 -4.41 11.41
C SER A 104 -14.48 -3.17 11.42
N ILE A 105 -14.64 -2.49 10.28
CA ILE A 105 -15.52 -1.33 10.15
C ILE A 105 -16.98 -1.79 10.09
N SER A 106 -17.83 -1.27 10.98
CA SER A 106 -19.24 -1.64 11.05
C SER A 106 -20.17 -0.46 11.35
N PRO A 107 -21.17 -0.17 10.48
CA PRO A 107 -21.30 -0.68 9.12
C PRO A 107 -20.16 -0.15 8.23
N LEU A 108 -19.88 -0.80 7.10
CA LEU A 108 -18.97 -0.22 6.12
C LEU A 108 -19.58 1.06 5.53
N ALA A 109 -18.89 2.19 5.69
CA ALA A 109 -19.31 3.52 5.28
C ALA A 109 -18.15 4.32 4.67
N THR A 110 -18.42 5.53 4.17
CA THR A 110 -17.37 6.42 3.63
C THR A 110 -16.38 6.87 4.72
N LEU A 111 -16.92 7.22 5.89
CA LEU A 111 -16.14 7.61 7.05
C LEU A 111 -16.28 6.58 8.17
N TYR A 112 -15.33 6.57 9.11
CA TYR A 112 -15.45 5.81 10.35
C TYR A 112 -14.69 6.50 11.49
N ASP A 113 -15.11 6.23 12.72
CA ASP A 113 -14.51 6.78 13.93
C ASP A 113 -13.40 5.87 14.51
N SER A 114 -12.84 6.29 15.64
CA SER A 114 -11.79 5.52 16.33
C SER A 114 -12.25 4.21 16.98
N ASN A 115 -13.55 3.93 17.01
CA ASN A 115 -14.15 2.68 17.46
C ASN A 115 -14.48 1.75 16.29
N MET A 116 -14.05 2.08 15.06
CA MET A 116 -14.40 1.38 13.83
C MET A 116 -15.91 1.45 13.51
N ALA A 117 -16.63 2.41 14.08
CA ALA A 117 -18.04 2.63 13.76
C ALA A 117 -18.13 3.47 12.47
N GLY A 118 -18.82 2.94 11.46
CA GLY A 118 -19.04 3.64 10.20
C GLY A 118 -19.94 4.86 10.37
N VAL A 119 -19.62 5.95 9.68
CA VAL A 119 -20.33 7.23 9.73
C VAL A 119 -20.67 7.71 8.32
N GLY A 120 -21.94 8.09 8.15
CA GLY A 120 -22.50 8.54 6.87
C GLY A 120 -22.80 7.39 5.91
N ASP A 121 -23.14 7.76 4.67
CA ASP A 121 -23.48 6.80 3.64
C ASP A 121 -22.23 6.23 2.97
N LEU A 122 -22.31 4.97 2.53
CA LEU A 122 -21.29 4.38 1.69
C LEU A 122 -21.40 4.94 0.26
N ASN A 123 -20.43 5.75 -0.14
CA ASN A 123 -20.36 6.22 -1.52
C ASN A 123 -19.77 5.15 -2.47
N ILE A 124 -20.04 5.32 -3.77
CA ILE A 124 -19.67 4.34 -4.79
C ILE A 124 -18.16 4.27 -4.97
N GLU A 125 -17.43 5.37 -4.79
CA GLU A 125 -15.98 5.43 -4.91
C GLU A 125 -15.30 4.57 -3.82
N THR A 126 -15.74 4.72 -2.58
CA THR A 126 -15.27 3.93 -1.42
C THR A 126 -15.60 2.45 -1.62
N ALA A 127 -16.84 2.15 -1.99
CA ALA A 127 -17.26 0.77 -2.24
C ALA A 127 -16.41 0.13 -3.36
N SER A 128 -16.22 0.85 -4.46
CA SER A 128 -15.51 0.34 -5.63
C SER A 128 -14.03 0.08 -5.34
N ILE A 129 -13.33 1.02 -4.69
CA ILE A 129 -11.90 0.82 -4.41
C ILE A 129 -11.67 -0.31 -3.40
N ILE A 130 -12.52 -0.42 -2.38
CA ILE A 130 -12.44 -1.49 -1.39
C ILE A 130 -12.76 -2.83 -2.05
N ALA A 131 -13.79 -2.90 -2.89
CA ALA A 131 -14.15 -4.13 -3.60
C ALA A 131 -13.03 -4.58 -4.55
N ILE A 132 -12.43 -3.67 -5.32
CA ILE A 132 -11.27 -3.98 -6.17
C ILE A 132 -10.11 -4.47 -5.30
N ALA A 133 -9.80 -3.77 -4.21
CA ALA A 133 -8.67 -4.12 -3.36
C ALA A 133 -8.84 -5.47 -2.65
N LEU A 134 -10.04 -5.82 -2.19
CA LEU A 134 -10.31 -7.10 -1.51
C LEU A 134 -10.40 -8.27 -2.50
N TYR A 135 -11.21 -8.12 -3.55
CA TYR A 135 -11.69 -9.24 -4.35
C TYR A 135 -11.02 -9.38 -5.73
N SER A 136 -10.12 -8.47 -6.09
CA SER A 136 -9.41 -8.54 -7.37
C SER A 136 -7.92 -8.87 -7.20
N ASP A 137 -7.41 -9.58 -8.21
CA ASP A 137 -5.97 -9.80 -8.41
C ASP A 137 -5.32 -8.72 -9.28
N LEU A 138 -6.09 -7.74 -9.77
CA LEU A 138 -5.57 -6.60 -10.54
C LEU A 138 -4.33 -5.94 -9.91
N PRO A 139 -4.26 -5.70 -8.59
CA PRO A 139 -3.09 -5.03 -8.03
C PRO A 139 -1.80 -5.83 -8.21
N TYR A 140 -1.85 -7.17 -8.11
CA TYR A 140 -0.67 -8.02 -8.30
C TYR A 140 -0.13 -7.98 -9.74
N ARG A 141 -0.96 -7.58 -10.71
CA ARG A 141 -0.55 -7.46 -12.12
C ARG A 141 0.27 -6.21 -12.44
N LEU A 142 0.40 -5.28 -11.48
CA LEU A 142 1.23 -4.08 -11.62
C LEU A 142 2.73 -4.37 -11.39
N GLN A 143 3.08 -5.60 -11.03
CA GLN A 143 4.46 -6.01 -10.87
C GLN A 143 5.18 -5.93 -12.22
N PRO A 144 6.47 -5.54 -12.24
CA PRO A 144 7.29 -5.68 -13.44
C PRO A 144 7.22 -7.13 -13.91
N SER A 145 7.01 -7.34 -15.20
CA SER A 145 7.55 -8.54 -15.80
C SER A 145 9.05 -8.55 -15.50
N ILE A 146 9.54 -9.60 -14.84
CA ILE A 146 10.98 -9.84 -14.75
C ILE A 146 11.44 -10.00 -16.20
N ALA A 147 12.00 -8.95 -16.78
CA ALA A 147 12.81 -9.09 -17.96
C ALA A 147 13.96 -10.00 -17.55
N ILE A 148 13.95 -11.25 -18.01
CA ILE A 148 15.13 -12.11 -17.97
C ILE A 148 16.14 -11.46 -18.93
N GLY A 149 16.90 -10.51 -18.40
CA GLY A 149 17.78 -9.65 -19.19
C GLY A 149 18.32 -8.47 -18.40
N GLY A 150 19.42 -8.67 -17.68
CA GLY A 150 20.38 -7.60 -17.39
C GLY A 150 20.41 -7.05 -15.96
N ALA A 151 21.37 -7.55 -15.18
CA ALA A 151 22.15 -6.86 -14.15
C ALA A 151 21.41 -6.15 -12.99
N GLY A 152 21.51 -6.75 -11.80
CA GLY A 152 21.23 -6.07 -10.54
C GLY A 152 20.77 -6.96 -9.39
N ALA A 153 21.27 -8.20 -9.26
CA ALA A 153 21.01 -9.01 -8.08
C ALA A 153 21.72 -8.37 -6.87
N GLY A 154 20.95 -7.64 -6.06
CA GLY A 154 21.38 -7.13 -4.77
C GLY A 154 21.93 -8.27 -3.91
N VAL A 155 23.06 -7.97 -3.25
CA VAL A 155 23.98 -8.87 -2.54
C VAL A 155 23.34 -9.68 -1.38
N THR A 156 22.03 -9.56 -1.14
CA THR A 156 21.36 -10.19 0.01
C THR A 156 20.88 -11.62 -0.25
N GLY A 157 20.50 -11.96 -1.49
CA GLY A 157 19.97 -13.31 -1.81
C GLY A 157 21.04 -14.40 -1.94
N ILE A 158 22.22 -14.05 -2.43
CA ILE A 158 23.32 -14.99 -2.68
C ILE A 158 23.95 -15.45 -1.35
N ALA A 159 24.04 -14.56 -0.35
CA ALA A 159 24.65 -14.88 0.94
C ALA A 159 23.83 -15.93 1.74
N ILE A 160 22.49 -15.88 1.68
CA ILE A 160 21.61 -16.80 2.43
C ILE A 160 21.74 -18.23 1.87
N GLY A 161 21.86 -18.40 0.55
CA GLY A 161 22.02 -19.71 -0.09
C GLY A 161 23.33 -20.42 0.30
N TYR A 162 24.44 -19.69 0.41
CA TYR A 162 25.73 -20.26 0.84
C TYR A 162 25.74 -20.66 2.32
N ILE A 163 25.06 -19.91 3.18
CA ILE A 163 24.98 -20.23 4.61
C ILE A 163 24.18 -21.52 4.83
N ILE A 164 23.04 -21.68 4.14
CA ILE A 164 22.20 -22.89 4.26
C ILE A 164 22.95 -24.13 3.77
N SER A 165 23.63 -24.03 2.62
CA SER A 165 24.40 -25.15 2.07
C SER A 165 25.60 -25.55 2.95
N ALA A 166 26.28 -24.58 3.57
CA ALA A 166 27.35 -24.85 4.53
C ALA A 166 26.85 -25.57 5.81
N LEU A 167 25.68 -25.17 6.34
CA LEU A 167 25.09 -25.81 7.53
C LEU A 167 24.68 -27.27 7.28
N ILE A 168 24.13 -27.57 6.09
CA ILE A 168 23.79 -28.94 5.69
C ILE A 168 25.06 -29.80 5.57
N ALA A 169 26.12 -29.28 4.95
CA ALA A 169 27.39 -29.99 4.82
C ALA A 169 28.02 -30.31 6.20
N ILE A 170 28.01 -29.34 7.13
CA ILE A 170 28.52 -29.55 8.50
C ILE A 170 27.70 -30.62 9.24
N GLY A 171 26.37 -30.60 9.11
CA GLY A 171 25.49 -31.61 9.72
C GLY A 171 25.75 -33.02 9.22
N ILE A 172 26.00 -33.18 7.91
CA ILE A 172 26.35 -34.48 7.30
C ILE A 172 27.70 -34.97 7.82
N VAL A 173 28.72 -34.11 7.85
CA VAL A 173 30.06 -34.45 8.35
C VAL A 173 30.02 -34.88 9.82
N TRP A 174 29.28 -34.16 10.66
CA TRP A 174 29.09 -34.53 12.07
C TRP A 174 28.35 -35.86 12.24
N GLY A 175 27.33 -36.12 11.40
CA GLY A 175 26.63 -37.40 11.38
C GLY A 175 27.55 -38.57 11.07
N VAL A 176 28.42 -38.42 10.07
CA VAL A 176 29.40 -39.44 9.67
C VAL A 176 30.47 -39.67 10.74
N ILE A 177 31.02 -38.61 11.34
CA ILE A 177 32.00 -38.72 12.44
C ILE A 177 31.38 -39.44 13.66
N ARG A 178 30.12 -39.12 13.98
CA ARG A 178 29.41 -39.76 15.10
C ARG A 178 29.12 -41.24 14.85
N TRP A 179 28.90 -41.63 13.61
CA TRP A 179 28.71 -43.03 13.21
C TRP A 179 30.03 -43.82 13.29
N LEU A 180 31.13 -43.26 12.79
CA LEU A 180 32.45 -43.88 12.86
C LEU A 180 32.98 -44.06 14.29
N ARG A 181 32.57 -43.22 15.25
CA ARG A 181 32.91 -43.37 16.67
C ARG A 181 32.09 -44.43 17.42
N ARG A 182 31.06 -45.01 16.77
CA ARG A 182 30.20 -46.06 17.34
C ARG A 182 30.49 -47.45 16.77
N LEU A 183 31.40 -47.54 15.80
CA LEU A 183 32.06 -48.76 15.34
C LEU A 183 33.34 -48.98 16.15
#